data_AF-A0A7T0RKU7-F1
#
_entry.id   AF-A0A7T0RKU7-F1
#
_cell.length_a   1.000
_cell.length_b   1.000
_cell.length_c   1.000
_cell.angle_alpha   90.00
_cell.angle_beta   90.00
_cell.angle_gamma   90.00
#
_symmetry.space_group_name_H-M   'P 1'
#
loop_
_entity.id
_entity.type
_entity.pdbx_description
1 polymer ?
#
loop_
_entity_poly.entity_id
_entity_poly.type
_entity_poly.pdbx_seq_one_letter_code
_entity_poly.pdbx_strand_id
1 'polypeptide(L)'
;MVPYILTLLCVLVAGAIHWTAPKSYWKATFMSTGVILLFSIAALFIFQASGMLISEETGENANFSGKLPTITLLMAFFGFLISLFVGWFLRVVRQ
;
A
#
# COMPACT_ATOMS: atom_id res chain seq x y z
N MET A 1 -14.03 -5.83 1.35
CA MET A 1 -13.72 -4.53 2.03
C MET A 1 -12.22 -4.27 2.18
N VAL A 2 -11.42 -5.25 2.61
CA VAL A 2 -9.97 -5.10 2.86
C VAL A 2 -9.16 -4.39 1.74
N PRO A 3 -9.32 -4.72 0.44
CA PRO A 3 -8.55 -4.07 -0.61
C PRO A 3 -8.75 -2.56 -0.67
N TYR A 4 -9.99 -2.08 -0.48
CA TYR A 4 -10.31 -0.65 -0.51
C TYR A 4 -9.69 0.11 0.67
N ILE A 5 -9.71 -0.48 1.87
CA ILE A 5 -9.07 0.09 3.06
C ILE A 5 -7.57 0.21 2.83
N LEU A 6 -6.96 -0.84 2.27
CA LEU A 6 -5.54 -0.86 1.95
C LEU A 6 -5.18 0.20 0.91
N THR A 7 -5.97 0.32 -0.16
CA THR A 7 -5.78 1.36 -1.18
C THR A 7 -5.85 2.76 -0.58
N LEU A 8 -6.84 3.05 0.28
CA LEU A 8 -6.96 4.34 0.94
C LEU A 8 -5.73 4.64 1.81
N LEU A 9 -5.27 3.66 2.60
CA LEU A 9 -4.05 3.78 3.40
C LEU A 9 -2.84 4.11 2.51
N CYS A 10 -2.67 3.41 1.39
CA CYS A 10 -1.57 3.65 0.45
C CYS A 10 -1.58 5.08 -0.11
N VAL A 11 -2.76 5.56 -0.51
CA VAL A 11 -2.94 6.93 -1.03
C VAL A 11 -2.61 7.97 0.04
N LEU A 12 -3.06 7.77 1.28
CA LEU A 12 -2.77 8.69 2.39
C LEU A 12 -1.27 8.74 2.71
N VAL A 13 -0.61 7.58 2.77
CA VAL A 13 0.85 7.50 3.01
C VAL A 13 1.62 8.19 1.90
N ALA A 14 1.32 7.90 0.62
CA ALA A 14 1.93 8.57 -0.52
C ALA A 14 1.68 10.08 -0.46
N GLY A 15 0.44 10.48 -0.16
CA GLY A 15 0.03 11.87 -0.04
C GLY A 15 0.85 12.62 1.01
N ALA A 16 0.93 12.09 2.22
CA ALA A 16 1.69 12.70 3.32
C ALA A 16 3.19 12.84 2.99
N ILE A 17 3.79 11.81 2.39
CA ILE A 17 5.22 11.82 2.04
C ILE A 17 5.52 12.81 0.92
N HIS A 18 4.74 12.81 -0.17
CA HIS A 18 4.90 13.78 -1.24
C HIS A 18 4.54 15.20 -0.79
N TRP A 19 3.63 15.34 0.19
CA TRP A 19 3.31 16.63 0.79
C TRP A 19 4.52 17.23 1.52
N THR A 20 5.25 16.44 2.30
CA THR A 20 6.41 16.89 3.10
C THR A 20 7.69 17.09 2.28
N ALA A 21 7.83 16.43 1.13
CA ALA A 21 9.04 16.49 0.29
C ALA A 21 8.80 16.97 -1.17
N PRO A 22 8.22 18.18 -1.39
CA PRO A 22 7.79 18.64 -2.71
C PRO A 22 8.91 18.74 -3.76
N LYS A 23 10.15 18.99 -3.35
CA LYS A 23 11.30 19.21 -4.24
C LYS A 23 12.00 17.91 -4.64
N SER A 24 11.67 16.77 -4.04
CA SER A 24 12.41 15.51 -4.23
C SER A 24 11.46 14.37 -4.64
N TYR A 25 10.85 14.53 -5.81
CA TYR A 25 9.82 13.60 -6.31
C TYR A 25 10.25 12.13 -6.30
N TRP A 26 11.36 11.79 -6.96
CA TRP A 26 11.81 10.39 -7.03
C TRP A 26 12.18 9.80 -5.66
N LYS A 27 12.82 10.60 -4.79
CA LYS A 27 13.13 10.18 -3.42
C LYS A 27 11.85 9.92 -2.62
N ALA A 28 10.88 10.83 -2.71
CA ALA A 28 9.57 10.67 -2.09
C ALA A 28 8.84 9.44 -2.65
N THR A 29 8.95 9.17 -3.95
CA THR A 29 8.36 7.99 -4.61
C THR A 29 8.91 6.69 -4.05
N PHE A 30 10.23 6.50 -4.06
CA PHE A 30 10.84 5.29 -3.53
C PHE A 30 10.61 5.12 -2.02
N MET A 31 10.70 6.22 -1.26
CA MET A 31 10.46 6.19 0.19
C MET A 31 9.02 5.80 0.51
N SER A 32 8.03 6.44 -0.12
CA SER A 32 6.62 6.09 0.09
C SER A 32 6.28 4.69 -0.42
N THR A 33 6.90 4.22 -1.50
CA THR A 33 6.74 2.82 -1.95
C THR A 33 7.18 1.84 -0.87
N GLY A 34 8.36 2.06 -0.27
CA GLY A 34 8.85 1.24 0.83
C GLY A 34 7.94 1.28 2.06
N VAL A 35 7.49 2.48 2.44
CA VAL A 35 6.55 2.64 3.57
C VAL A 35 5.22 1.95 3.27
N ILE A 36 4.64 2.15 2.09
CA ILE A 36 3.41 1.48 1.65
C ILE A 36 3.56 -0.04 1.73
N LEU A 37 4.68 -0.59 1.25
CA LEU A 37 4.92 -2.03 1.29
C LEU A 37 4.92 -2.57 2.72
N LEU A 38 5.65 -1.91 3.63
CA LEU A 38 5.73 -2.31 5.05
C LEU A 38 4.35 -2.23 5.72
N PHE A 39 3.63 -1.12 5.54
CA PHE A 39 2.29 -0.93 6.08
C PHE A 39 1.31 -1.94 5.49
N SER A 40 1.42 -2.26 4.21
CA SER A 40 0.52 -3.21 3.55
C SER A 40 0.70 -4.62 4.06
N ILE A 41 1.96 -5.06 4.22
CA ILE A 41 2.27 -6.37 4.80
C ILE A 41 1.77 -6.44 6.25
N ALA A 42 2.05 -5.42 7.06
CA ALA A 42 1.57 -5.37 8.44
C ALA A 42 0.03 -5.40 8.52
N ALA A 43 -0.66 -4.65 7.66
CA ALA A 43 -2.12 -4.62 7.60
C ALA A 43 -2.70 -6.00 7.23
N LEU A 44 -2.08 -6.74 6.31
CA LEU A 44 -2.53 -8.10 5.98
C LEU A 44 -2.49 -9.04 7.19
N PHE A 45 -1.44 -8.99 8.01
CA PHE A 45 -1.37 -9.79 9.25
C PHE A 45 -2.45 -9.36 10.26
N ILE A 46 -2.69 -8.06 10.39
CA ILE A 46 -3.75 -7.54 11.27
C ILE A 46 -5.13 -8.02 10.81
N PHE A 47 -5.42 -7.94 9.51
CA PHE A 47 -6.69 -8.35 8.94
C PHE A 47 -6.91 -9.87 9.00
N GLN A 48 -5.83 -10.65 8.91
CA GLN A 48 -5.88 -12.09 9.15
C GLN A 48 -6.23 -12.37 10.61
N ALA A 49 -5.57 -11.71 11.57
CA ALA A 49 -5.84 -11.88 13.00
C ALA A 49 -7.24 -11.40 13.41
N SER A 50 -7.81 -10.43 12.71
CA SER A 50 -9.16 -9.90 12.98
C SER A 50 -10.28 -10.72 12.32
N GLY A 51 -9.97 -11.80 11.59
CA GLY A 51 -10.95 -12.62 10.87
C GLY A 51 -11.55 -11.95 9.62
N MET A 52 -11.04 -10.79 9.19
CA MET A 52 -11.54 -10.11 7.98
C MET A 52 -11.09 -10.76 6.66
N LEU A 53 -10.22 -11.77 6.74
CA LEU A 53 -9.70 -12.54 5.62
C LEU A 53 -10.15 -14.01 5.65
N ILE A 54 -11.25 -14.30 6.36
CA ILE A 54 -11.90 -15.62 6.34
C ILE A 54 -12.66 -15.75 5.01
N SER A 55 -12.46 -16.89 4.34
CA SER A 55 -13.20 -17.23 3.12
C SER A 55 -14.68 -17.46 3.44
N GLU A 56 -15.58 -16.79 2.73
CA GLU A 56 -17.03 -17.03 2.88
C GLU A 56 -17.44 -18.44 2.42
N GLU A 57 -16.71 -19.03 1.47
CA GLU A 57 -17.03 -20.35 0.91
C GLU A 57 -16.51 -21.51 1.78
N THR A 58 -15.35 -21.33 2.42
CA THR A 58 -14.68 -22.42 3.15
C THR A 58 -14.59 -22.19 4.66
N GLY A 59 -14.84 -20.98 5.15
CA GLY A 59 -14.70 -20.62 6.57
C GLY A 59 -13.26 -20.65 7.08
N GLU A 60 -12.28 -20.87 6.18
CA GLU A 60 -10.86 -20.96 6.55
C GLU A 60 -10.16 -19.60 6.49
N ASN A 61 -9.16 -19.44 7.36
CA ASN A 61 -8.25 -18.30 7.30
C ASN A 61 -7.42 -18.36 6.03
N ALA A 62 -7.33 -17.24 5.31
CA ALA A 62 -6.50 -17.18 4.13
C ALA A 62 -5.01 -17.45 4.47
N ASN A 63 -4.45 -18.48 3.85
CA ASN A 63 -3.04 -18.86 4.03
C ASN A 63 -2.15 -18.16 3.00
N PHE A 64 -1.49 -17.09 3.43
CA PHE A 64 -0.60 -16.29 2.59
C PHE A 64 0.87 -16.69 2.68
N SER A 65 1.25 -17.58 3.60
CA SER A 65 2.65 -17.88 3.92
C SER A 65 3.45 -18.34 2.69
N GLY A 66 2.87 -19.24 1.88
CA GLY A 66 3.49 -19.70 0.63
C GLY A 66 3.44 -18.70 -0.55
N LYS A 67 2.71 -17.59 -0.40
CA LYS A 67 2.53 -16.57 -1.46
C LYS A 67 3.13 -15.21 -1.10
N LEU A 68 3.81 -15.10 0.04
CA LEU A 68 4.43 -13.87 0.51
C LEU A 68 5.35 -13.18 -0.52
N PRO A 69 6.23 -13.89 -1.26
CA PRO A 69 7.07 -13.25 -2.28
C PRO A 69 6.24 -12.60 -3.40
N THR A 70 5.21 -13.31 -3.87
CA THR A 70 4.29 -12.82 -4.90
C THR A 70 3.52 -11.59 -4.42
N ILE A 71 2.94 -11.66 -3.20
CA ILE A 71 2.23 -10.54 -2.58
C ILE A 71 3.16 -9.32 -2.43
N THR A 72 4.39 -9.55 -1.96
CA THR A 72 5.40 -8.50 -1.78
C THR A 72 5.72 -7.81 -3.11
N LEU A 73 5.94 -8.57 -4.18
CA LEU A 73 6.21 -8.03 -5.51
C LEU A 73 5.04 -7.20 -6.05
N LEU A 74 3.81 -7.74 -5.94
CA LEU A 74 2.60 -7.04 -6.37
C LEU A 74 2.37 -5.76 -5.55
N MET A 75 2.55 -5.80 -4.22
CA MET A 75 2.41 -4.62 -3.37
C MET A 75 3.49 -3.59 -3.62
N ALA A 76 4.73 -4.00 -3.91
CA ALA A 76 5.79 -3.07 -4.30
C ALA A 76 5.46 -2.39 -5.63
N PHE A 77 5.02 -3.16 -6.63
CA PHE A 77 4.64 -2.64 -7.94
C PHE A 77 3.47 -1.66 -7.86
N PHE A 78 2.36 -2.05 -7.22
CA PHE A 78 1.20 -1.17 -7.08
C PHE A 78 1.46 0.00 -6.14
N GLY A 79 2.21 -0.19 -5.05
CA GLY A 79 2.63 0.89 -4.17
C GLY A 79 3.46 1.94 -4.90
N PHE A 80 4.35 1.50 -5.80
CA PHE A 80 5.12 2.38 -6.67
C PHE A 80 4.22 3.18 -7.63
N LEU A 81 3.28 2.53 -8.30
CA LEU A 81 2.32 3.20 -9.19
C LEU A 81 1.46 4.22 -8.43
N ILE A 82 0.89 3.84 -7.28
CA ILE A 82 0.10 4.74 -6.42
C ILE A 82 0.95 5.96 -6.06
N SER A 83 2.19 5.73 -5.63
CA SER A 83 3.09 6.82 -5.25
C SER A 83 3.42 7.74 -6.43
N LEU A 84 3.67 7.19 -7.62
CA LEU A 84 3.90 7.98 -8.83
C LEU A 84 2.72 8.90 -9.14
N PHE A 85 1.50 8.35 -9.16
CA PHE A 85 0.29 9.10 -9.50
C PHE A 85 -0.06 10.14 -8.44
N VAL A 86 -0.03 9.78 -7.15
CA VAL A 86 -0.31 10.72 -6.05
C VAL A 86 0.72 11.84 -6.02
N GLY A 87 2.00 11.52 -6.15
CA GLY A 87 3.06 12.52 -6.21
C GLY A 87 2.91 13.46 -7.41
N TRP A 88 2.54 12.92 -8.57
CA TRP A 88 2.33 13.71 -9.78
C TRP A 88 1.13 14.66 -9.60
N PHE A 89 0.01 14.14 -9.10
CA PHE A 89 -1.17 14.94 -8.78
C PHE A 89 -0.84 16.09 -7.81
N LEU A 90 -0.14 15.80 -6.71
CA LEU A 90 0.26 16.82 -5.74
C LEU A 90 1.22 17.85 -6.34
N ARG A 91 2.11 17.44 -7.25
CA ARG A 91 2.97 18.37 -7.97
C ARG A 91 2.14 19.32 -8.85
N VAL A 92 1.13 18.83 -9.56
CA VAL A 92 0.26 19.65 -10.41
C VAL A 92 -0.60 20.61 -9.58
N VAL A 93 -1.20 20.15 -8.48
CA VAL A 93 -2.10 20.98 -7.64
C VAL A 93 -1.35 22.07 -6.85
N ARG A 94 -0.06 21.89 -6.62
CA ARG A 94 0.79 22.86 -5.90
C ARG A 94 1.47 23.90 -6.80
N GLN A 95 1.36 23.75 -8.12
CA GLN A 95 1.74 24.80 -9.06
C GLN A 95 0.73 25.95 -8.99
#